data_AF-A0A842W5P8-F1
#
_entry.id   AF-A0A842W5P8-F1
#
_cell.length_a   1.000
_cell.length_b   1.000
_cell.length_c   1.000
_cell.angle_alpha   90.00
_cell.angle_beta   90.00
_cell.angle_gamma   90.00
#
_symmetry.space_group_name_H-M   'P 1'
#
loop_
_entity.id
_entity.type
_entity.pdbx_description
1 polymer ?
#
loop_
_entity_poly.entity_id
_entity_poly.type
_entity_poly.pdbx_seq_one_letter_code
_entity_poly.pdbx_strand_id
1 'polypeptide(L)'
;MNEIQYYSAFKPLPAEIRARLWQKGHPFLFQHEKPSDTIVICLHGYTAAPFETRPIADASFNLGLDVAAPLLPGHGFAMEEDQKEKLSTLMKEEDMFESVRNEIRIAREQYENVYIYGQSMGGILALSMAGERLVDACATTATDHSLLQPL
;
A
#
# COMPACT_ATOMS: atom_id res chain seq x y z
N MET A 1 0.18 -10.88 -20.04
CA MET A 1 0.65 -10.41 -18.72
C MET A 1 -0.36 -10.93 -17.71
N ASN A 2 0.08 -11.66 -16.69
CA ASN A 2 -0.84 -12.09 -15.63
C ASN A 2 -1.34 -10.86 -14.88
N GLU A 3 -2.61 -10.84 -14.53
CA GLU A 3 -3.20 -9.76 -13.73
C GLU A 3 -2.60 -9.83 -12.31
N ILE A 4 -1.97 -8.74 -11.88
CA ILE A 4 -1.37 -8.64 -10.53
C ILE A 4 -2.51 -8.54 -9.53
N GLN A 5 -2.62 -9.52 -8.65
CA GLN A 5 -3.71 -9.58 -7.68
C GLN A 5 -3.38 -8.80 -6.40
N TYR A 6 -3.60 -7.49 -6.44
CA TYR A 6 -3.63 -6.59 -5.28
C TYR A 6 -4.96 -5.81 -5.24
N TYR A 7 -5.25 -5.17 -4.11
CA TYR A 7 -6.47 -4.36 -3.98
C TYR A 7 -6.11 -2.90 -3.70
N SER A 8 -6.30 -2.07 -4.73
CA SER A 8 -6.07 -0.62 -4.69
C SER A 8 -7.00 0.09 -3.70
N ALA A 9 -6.53 1.17 -3.08
CA ALA A 9 -7.36 2.07 -2.28
C ALA A 9 -8.37 2.85 -3.15
N PHE A 10 -8.05 3.07 -4.43
CA PHE A 10 -8.85 3.85 -5.36
C PHE A 10 -9.97 3.06 -6.04
N LYS A 11 -10.02 1.73 -5.83
CA LYS A 11 -10.99 0.85 -6.48
C LYS A 11 -11.92 0.20 -5.45
N PRO A 12 -13.19 -0.03 -5.79
CA PRO A 12 -14.08 -0.81 -4.93
C PRO A 12 -13.50 -2.20 -4.69
N LEU A 13 -13.44 -2.61 -3.42
CA LEU A 13 -13.09 -3.97 -3.04
C LEU A 13 -14.21 -4.94 -3.43
N PRO A 14 -13.94 -5.98 -4.24
CA PRO A 14 -14.96 -6.97 -4.62
C PRO A 14 -15.58 -7.66 -3.41
N ALA A 15 -16.89 -7.93 -3.45
CA ALA A 15 -17.65 -8.41 -2.29
C ALA A 15 -17.18 -9.80 -1.82
N GLU A 16 -16.88 -10.67 -2.77
CA GLU A 16 -16.35 -12.02 -2.55
C GLU A 16 -14.97 -12.00 -1.88
N ILE A 17 -14.15 -10.98 -2.16
CA ILE A 17 -12.87 -10.79 -1.50
C ILE A 17 -13.07 -10.18 -0.12
N ARG A 18 -13.92 -9.15 -0.01
CA ARG A 18 -14.26 -8.49 1.26
C ARG A 18 -14.67 -9.49 2.35
N ALA A 19 -15.44 -10.52 1.99
CA ALA A 19 -15.87 -11.55 2.94
C ALA A 19 -14.73 -12.44 3.47
N ARG A 20 -13.56 -12.43 2.83
CA ARG A 20 -12.41 -13.28 3.15
C ARG A 20 -11.27 -12.54 3.87
N LEU A 21 -11.32 -11.21 3.89
CA LEU A 21 -10.29 -10.39 4.53
C LEU A 21 -10.65 -10.13 6.00
N TRP A 22 -9.64 -9.78 6.81
CA TRP A 22 -9.91 -9.17 8.11
C TRP A 22 -10.75 -7.92 7.91
N GLN A 23 -11.73 -7.69 8.80
CA GLN A 23 -12.60 -6.51 8.73
C GLN A 23 -11.80 -5.18 8.68
N LYS A 24 -10.66 -5.13 9.38
CA LYS A 24 -9.75 -3.98 9.38
C LYS A 24 -8.68 -4.04 8.29
N GLY A 25 -8.52 -5.17 7.60
CA GLY A 25 -7.54 -5.37 6.53
C GLY A 25 -7.98 -4.90 5.15
N HIS A 26 -9.13 -4.26 5.02
CA HIS A 26 -9.58 -3.71 3.74
C HIS A 26 -8.69 -2.53 3.31
N PRO A 27 -8.42 -2.38 2.00
CA PRO A 27 -7.87 -1.14 1.49
C PRO A 27 -8.83 0.02 1.75
N PHE A 28 -8.29 1.21 1.95
CA PHE A 28 -9.08 2.39 2.23
C PHE A 28 -8.48 3.65 1.60
N LEU A 29 -9.38 4.57 1.24
CA LEU A 29 -9.06 5.93 0.80
C LEU A 29 -9.70 6.90 1.78
N PHE A 30 -8.90 7.81 2.34
CA PHE A 30 -9.41 8.99 3.03
C PHE A 30 -9.21 10.19 2.13
N GLN A 31 -10.32 10.80 1.74
CA GLN A 31 -10.34 11.96 0.88
C GLN A 31 -11.19 13.04 1.54
N HIS A 32 -10.65 14.25 1.60
CA HIS A 32 -11.38 15.41 2.07
C HIS A 32 -12.51 15.78 1.09
N GLU A 33 -13.57 16.46 1.56
CA GLU A 33 -14.67 16.91 0.69
C GLU A 33 -14.17 17.75 -0.50
N LYS A 34 -13.17 18.60 -0.23
CA LYS A 34 -12.31 19.18 -1.26
C LYS A 34 -10.99 18.42 -1.23
N PRO A 35 -10.67 17.62 -2.27
CA PRO A 35 -9.42 16.86 -2.31
C PRO A 35 -8.21 17.78 -2.13
N SER A 36 -7.22 17.26 -1.42
CA SER A 36 -5.92 17.91 -1.27
C SER A 36 -5.14 17.78 -2.57
N ASP A 37 -4.22 18.71 -2.85
CA ASP A 37 -3.27 18.55 -3.96
C ASP A 37 -2.20 17.49 -3.65
N THR A 38 -2.16 17.01 -2.39
CA THR A 38 -1.18 16.04 -1.89
C THR A 38 -1.84 14.80 -1.30
N ILE A 39 -1.33 13.63 -1.69
CA ILE A 39 -1.73 12.33 -1.13
C ILE A 39 -0.54 11.59 -0.54
N VAL A 40 -0.78 10.83 0.54
CA VAL A 40 0.17 9.85 1.08
C VAL A 40 -0.32 8.43 0.80
N ILE A 41 0.52 7.61 0.16
CA ILE A 41 0.29 6.17 0.00
C ILE A 41 0.91 5.45 1.20
N CYS A 42 0.12 4.69 1.96
CA CYS A 42 0.56 3.99 3.16
C CYS A 42 0.67 2.47 2.93
N LEU A 43 1.89 1.94 3.00
CA LEU A 43 2.21 0.52 2.76
C LEU A 43 2.46 -0.24 4.06
N HIS A 44 1.72 -1.33 4.26
CA HIS A 44 1.90 -2.24 5.39
C HIS A 44 3.09 -3.20 5.19
N GLY A 45 3.52 -3.84 6.27
CA GLY A 45 4.59 -4.84 6.30
C GLY A 45 4.15 -6.24 5.88
N TYR A 46 5.10 -7.17 5.96
CA TYR A 46 4.90 -8.57 5.65
C TYR A 46 3.90 -9.21 6.62
N THR A 47 2.98 -10.03 6.11
CA THR A 47 1.85 -10.67 6.85
C THR A 47 0.81 -9.72 7.45
N ALA A 48 1.03 -8.40 7.37
CA ALA A 48 0.11 -7.39 7.88
C ALA A 48 -0.98 -7.05 6.85
N ALA A 49 -1.70 -5.96 7.10
CA ALA A 49 -2.72 -5.41 6.21
C ALA A 49 -2.84 -3.88 6.46
N PRO A 50 -3.64 -3.13 5.68
CA PRO A 50 -3.80 -1.68 5.80
C PRO A 50 -4.05 -1.13 7.21
N PHE A 51 -4.66 -1.90 8.12
CA PHE A 51 -4.85 -1.44 9.51
C PHE A 51 -3.54 -1.11 10.24
N GLU A 52 -2.41 -1.73 9.86
CA GLU A 52 -1.12 -1.51 10.50
C GLU A 52 -0.66 -0.05 10.33
N THR A 53 -0.96 0.54 9.18
CA THR A 53 -0.59 1.93 8.87
C THR A 53 -1.66 2.93 9.30
N ARG A 54 -2.77 2.46 9.90
CA ARG A 54 -3.91 3.31 10.27
C ARG A 54 -3.54 4.52 11.15
N PRO A 55 -2.68 4.40 12.18
CA PRO A 55 -2.28 5.57 12.97
C PRO A 55 -1.60 6.67 12.14
N ILE A 56 -0.77 6.28 11.16
CA ILE A 56 -0.09 7.22 10.26
C ILE A 56 -1.06 7.79 9.23
N ALA A 57 -1.99 6.97 8.74
CA ALA A 57 -3.05 7.42 7.84
C ALA A 57 -3.94 8.47 8.50
N ASP A 58 -4.45 8.20 9.71
CA ASP A 58 -5.30 9.15 10.44
C ASP A 58 -4.53 10.44 10.78
N ALA A 59 -3.26 10.34 11.18
CA ALA A 59 -2.42 11.51 11.45
C ALA A 59 -2.19 12.36 10.19
N SER A 60 -1.87 11.72 9.05
CA SER A 60 -1.67 12.41 7.76
C SER A 60 -2.96 13.09 7.30
N PHE A 61 -4.09 12.41 7.43
CA PHE A 61 -5.39 12.96 7.07
C PHE A 61 -5.76 14.18 7.92
N ASN A 62 -5.55 14.11 9.24
CA ASN A 62 -5.78 15.24 10.15
C ASN A 62 -4.85 16.45 9.88
N LEU A 63 -3.75 16.26 9.14
CA LEU A 63 -2.86 17.33 8.69
C LEU A 63 -3.25 17.94 7.33
N GLY A 64 -4.34 17.49 6.72
CA GLY A 64 -4.86 18.01 5.45
C GLY A 64 -4.32 17.31 4.20
N LEU A 65 -3.74 16.11 4.35
CA LEU A 65 -3.32 15.26 3.24
C LEU A 65 -4.41 14.24 2.93
N ASP A 66 -4.66 13.94 1.66
CA ASP A 66 -5.45 12.74 1.35
C ASP A 66 -4.59 11.49 1.57
N VAL A 67 -5.21 10.32 1.77
CA VAL A 67 -4.49 9.08 2.11
C VAL A 67 -5.05 7.89 1.36
N ALA A 68 -4.17 7.13 0.73
CA ALA A 68 -4.48 5.83 0.12
C ALA A 68 -3.72 4.72 0.85
N ALA A 69 -4.40 3.66 1.28
CA ALA A 69 -3.78 2.47 1.85
C ALA A 69 -4.22 1.23 1.07
N PRO A 70 -3.45 0.79 0.07
CA PRO A 70 -3.75 -0.42 -0.69
C PRO A 70 -3.48 -1.68 0.15
N LEU A 71 -4.13 -2.78 -0.21
CA LEU A 71 -3.80 -4.11 0.29
C LEU A 71 -2.86 -4.80 -0.70
N LEU A 72 -1.64 -5.07 -0.25
CA LEU A 72 -0.59 -5.66 -1.08
C LEU A 72 -0.89 -7.12 -1.44
N PRO A 73 -0.35 -7.64 -2.56
CA PRO A 73 -0.55 -9.01 -3.01
C PRO A 73 -0.41 -10.06 -1.90
N GLY A 74 -1.39 -10.94 -1.79
CA GLY A 74 -1.37 -12.09 -0.86
C GLY A 74 -1.61 -11.79 0.62
N HIS A 75 -1.96 -10.56 0.99
CA HIS A 75 -2.11 -10.14 2.39
C HIS A 75 -3.57 -9.98 2.84
N GLY A 76 -3.77 -9.87 4.15
CA GLY A 76 -5.03 -9.44 4.77
C GLY A 76 -6.13 -10.51 4.87
N PHE A 77 -5.87 -11.76 4.50
CA PHE A 77 -6.84 -12.85 4.58
C PHE A 77 -7.07 -13.28 6.03
N ALA A 78 -8.34 -13.47 6.39
CA ALA A 78 -8.75 -13.71 7.77
C ALA A 78 -8.44 -15.13 8.26
N MET A 79 -8.56 -16.12 7.37
CA MET A 79 -8.22 -17.51 7.66
C MET A 79 -6.71 -17.72 7.48
N GLU A 80 -6.09 -18.38 8.45
CA GLU A 80 -4.64 -18.57 8.46
C GLU A 80 -4.17 -19.43 7.27
N GLU A 81 -4.94 -20.45 6.90
CA GLU A 81 -4.68 -21.30 5.75
C GLU A 81 -4.72 -20.51 4.44
N ASP A 82 -5.75 -19.68 4.26
CA ASP A 82 -5.88 -18.78 3.11
C ASP A 82 -4.70 -17.80 3.07
N GLN A 83 -4.33 -17.20 4.20
CA GLN A 83 -3.20 -16.26 4.28
C GLN A 83 -1.88 -16.93 3.87
N LYS A 84 -1.61 -18.15 4.36
CA LYS A 84 -0.40 -18.91 3.98
C LYS A 84 -0.40 -19.27 2.50
N GLU A 85 -1.53 -19.78 1.99
CA GLU A 85 -1.68 -20.11 0.57
C GLU A 85 -1.43 -18.87 -0.29
N LYS A 86 -2.05 -17.73 0.05
CA LYS A 86 -1.98 -16.51 -0.75
C LYS A 86 -0.62 -15.84 -0.69
N LEU A 87 0.06 -15.85 0.46
CA LEU A 87 1.46 -15.40 0.53
C LEU A 87 2.36 -16.25 -0.39
N SER A 88 2.23 -17.58 -0.37
CA SER A 88 3.09 -18.45 -1.19
C SER A 88 2.80 -18.38 -2.69
N THR A 89 1.58 -18.00 -3.08
CA THR A 89 1.14 -18.02 -4.49
C THR A 89 1.12 -16.65 -5.16
N LEU A 90 0.90 -15.57 -4.40
CA LEU A 90 0.69 -14.22 -4.92
C LEU A 90 1.77 -13.22 -4.50
N MET A 91 2.58 -13.50 -3.48
CA MET A 91 3.62 -12.58 -3.05
C MET A 91 4.92 -12.79 -3.83
N LYS A 92 4.86 -12.60 -5.15
CA LYS A 92 6.08 -12.50 -5.97
C LYS A 92 6.66 -11.11 -5.79
N GLU A 93 7.98 -11.01 -5.72
CA GLU A 93 8.68 -9.75 -5.52
C GLU A 93 8.26 -8.73 -6.60
N GLU A 94 8.31 -9.10 -7.87
CA GLU A 94 7.96 -8.20 -8.97
C GLU A 94 6.50 -7.71 -8.89
N ASP A 95 5.58 -8.60 -8.52
CA ASP A 95 4.15 -8.28 -8.38
C ASP A 95 3.92 -7.27 -7.24
N MET A 96 4.68 -7.36 -6.14
CA MET A 96 4.62 -6.42 -5.03
C MET A 96 5.07 -5.02 -5.47
N PHE A 97 6.23 -4.89 -6.12
CA PHE A 97 6.72 -3.59 -6.58
C PHE A 97 5.80 -3.00 -7.64
N GLU A 98 5.34 -3.81 -8.59
CA GLU A 98 4.45 -3.35 -9.65
C GLU A 98 3.06 -2.96 -9.13
N SER A 99 2.56 -3.61 -8.07
CA SER A 99 1.32 -3.16 -7.41
C SER A 99 1.44 -1.74 -6.86
N VAL A 100 2.60 -1.40 -6.25
CA VAL A 100 2.86 -0.07 -5.70
C VAL A 100 3.04 0.96 -6.83
N ARG A 101 3.75 0.61 -7.91
CA ARG A 101 3.86 1.49 -9.09
C ARG A 101 2.49 1.81 -9.69
N ASN A 102 1.60 0.83 -9.75
CA ASN A 102 0.24 1.05 -10.24
C ASN A 102 -0.56 1.96 -9.31
N GLU A 103 -0.44 1.81 -7.99
CA GLU A 103 -1.09 2.70 -7.02
C GLU A 103 -0.59 4.15 -7.16
N ILE A 104 0.73 4.34 -7.31
CA ILE A 104 1.35 5.64 -7.55
C ILE A 104 0.86 6.25 -8.87
N ARG A 105 0.76 5.46 -9.93
CA ARG A 105 0.27 5.96 -11.24
C ARG A 105 -1.15 6.51 -11.12
N ILE A 106 -2.05 5.79 -10.43
CA ILE A 106 -3.43 6.25 -10.20
C ILE A 106 -3.45 7.53 -9.35
N ALA A 107 -2.57 7.64 -8.34
CA ALA A 107 -2.43 8.85 -7.55
C ALA A 107 -1.93 10.04 -8.39
N ARG A 108 -0.93 9.85 -9.24
CA ARG A 108 -0.39 10.92 -10.11
C ARG A 108 -1.38 11.47 -11.13
N GLU A 109 -2.44 10.73 -11.45
CA GLU A 109 -3.53 11.22 -12.30
C GLU A 109 -4.43 12.25 -11.59
N GLN A 110 -4.41 12.30 -10.25
CA GLN A 110 -5.36 13.05 -9.43
C GLN A 110 -4.70 14.05 -8.47
N TYR A 111 -3.42 13.85 -8.14
CA TYR A 111 -2.70 14.63 -7.14
C TYR A 111 -1.42 15.22 -7.72
N GLU A 112 -1.12 16.47 -7.37
CA GLU A 112 0.13 17.12 -7.77
C GLU A 112 1.33 16.49 -7.04
N ASN A 113 1.17 16.25 -5.74
CA ASN A 113 2.20 15.69 -4.88
C ASN A 113 1.80 14.29 -4.40
N VAL A 114 2.70 13.31 -4.58
CA VAL A 114 2.52 11.93 -4.12
C VAL A 114 3.63 11.58 -3.16
N TYR A 115 3.26 11.42 -1.89
CA TYR A 115 4.15 10.95 -0.83
C TYR A 115 3.90 9.48 -0.58
N ILE A 116 4.88 8.81 0.03
CA ILE A 116 4.76 7.42 0.41
C ILE A 116 5.28 7.18 1.81
N TYR A 117 4.56 6.35 2.55
CA TYR A 117 4.95 5.84 3.85
C TYR A 117 4.97 4.31 3.83
N GLY A 118 6.01 3.70 4.41
CA GLY A 118 6.12 2.25 4.48
C GLY A 118 6.58 1.70 5.84
N GLN A 119 5.92 0.64 6.32
CA GLN A 119 6.31 -0.12 7.51
C GLN A 119 7.06 -1.39 7.10
N SER A 120 8.22 -1.68 7.71
CA SER A 120 9.02 -2.90 7.48
C SER A 120 9.22 -3.22 5.99
N MET A 121 8.65 -4.32 5.47
CA MET A 121 8.63 -4.66 4.04
C MET A 121 8.03 -3.54 3.16
N GLY A 122 6.94 -2.91 3.61
CA GLY A 122 6.37 -1.73 2.94
C GLY A 122 7.36 -0.56 2.87
N GLY A 123 8.29 -0.47 3.82
CA GLY A 123 9.39 0.50 3.79
C GLY A 123 10.43 0.21 2.71
N ILE A 124 10.72 -1.06 2.42
CA ILE A 124 11.60 -1.45 1.30
C ILE A 124 10.97 -0.99 -0.03
N LEU A 125 9.67 -1.28 -0.20
CA LEU A 125 8.91 -0.83 -1.37
C LEU A 125 8.91 0.70 -1.48
N ALA A 126 8.62 1.41 -0.39
CA ALA A 126 8.61 2.87 -0.35
C ALA A 126 9.97 3.49 -0.74
N LEU A 127 11.08 2.93 -0.24
CA LEU A 127 12.43 3.40 -0.59
C LEU A 127 12.78 3.12 -2.05
N SER A 128 12.38 1.97 -2.59
CA SER A 128 12.57 1.67 -4.01
C SER A 128 11.81 2.66 -4.90
N MET A 129 10.54 2.95 -4.60
CA MET A 129 9.76 3.94 -5.37
C MET A 129 10.38 5.34 -5.31
N ALA A 130 10.97 5.70 -4.16
CA ALA A 130 11.71 6.96 -4.01
C ALA A 130 13.02 6.96 -4.81
N GLY A 131 13.77 5.85 -4.81
CA GLY A 131 14.98 5.67 -5.62
C GLY A 131 14.70 5.78 -7.13
N GLU A 132 13.56 5.24 -7.56
CA GLU A 132 13.04 5.37 -8.94
C GLU A 132 12.45 6.77 -9.24
N ARG A 133 12.41 7.67 -8.25
CA ARG A 133 11.85 9.04 -8.35
C ARG A 133 10.38 9.08 -8.77
N LEU A 134 9.59 8.09 -8.34
CA LEU A 134 8.15 8.03 -8.62
C LEU A 134 7.32 8.88 -7.65
N VAL A 135 7.88 9.20 -6.48
CA VAL A 135 7.24 9.90 -5.36
C VAL A 135 8.06 11.13 -4.95
N ASP A 136 7.39 12.13 -4.37
CA ASP A 136 8.00 13.42 -4.03
C ASP A 136 8.57 13.45 -2.60
N ALA A 137 8.06 12.58 -1.73
CA ALA A 137 8.59 12.37 -0.39
C ALA A 137 8.39 10.92 0.05
N CYS A 138 9.30 10.44 0.89
CA CYS A 138 9.29 9.09 1.41
C CYS A 138 9.60 9.09 2.91
N ALA A 139 8.82 8.34 3.67
CA ALA A 139 9.06 8.07 5.08
C ALA A 139 8.93 6.56 5.36
N THR A 140 9.76 6.03 6.26
CA THR A 140 9.67 4.62 6.61
C THR A 140 9.85 4.38 8.11
N THR A 141 9.34 3.25 8.59
CA THR A 141 9.57 2.77 9.96
C THR A 141 9.98 1.30 9.96
N ALA A 142 10.92 0.95 10.84
CA ALA A 142 11.40 -0.42 11.05
C ALA A 142 11.84 -1.15 9.75
N THR A 143 12.38 -0.41 8.78
CA THR A 143 12.86 -0.96 7.51
C THR A 143 14.26 -1.54 7.67
N ASP A 144 14.43 -2.82 7.30
CA ASP A 144 15.76 -3.40 7.20
C ASP A 144 16.39 -3.00 5.86
N HIS A 145 17.27 -2.00 5.92
CA HIS A 145 17.95 -1.47 4.73
C HIS A 145 18.93 -2.46 4.10
N SER A 146 19.34 -3.53 4.81
CA SER A 146 20.23 -4.56 4.26
C SER A 146 19.56 -5.40 3.15
N LEU A 147 18.23 -5.35 3.07
CA LEU A 147 17.43 -6.07 2.08
C LEU A 147 17.17 -5.24 0.80
N LEU A 148 17.65 -4.00 0.74
CA LEU A 148 17.60 -3.20 -0.48
C LEU A 148 18.66 -3.71 -1.46
N GLN A 149 18.26 -4.00 -2.69
CA GLN A 149 19.23 -4.18 -3.77
C GLN A 149 19.95 -2.84 -4.06
N PRO A 150 21.19 -2.87 -4.58
CA PRO A 150 21.91 -1.64 -4.92
C PRO A 150 21.07 -0.79 -5.89
N LEU A 151 20.81 0.47 -5.51
CA LEU A 151 20.17 1.47 -6.36
C LEU A 151 21.01 1.77 -7.61
#